data_AF-A0A9P3GQ41-F1
#
_entry.id   AF-A0A9P3GQ41-F1
#
_cell.length_a   1.000
_cell.length_b   1.000
_cell.length_c   1.000
_cell.angle_alpha   90.00
_cell.angle_beta   90.00
_cell.angle_gamma   90.00
#
_symmetry.space_group_name_H-M   'P 1'
#
loop_
_entity.id
_entity.type
_entity.pdbx_description
1 polymer ?
#
loop_
_entity_poly.entity_id
_entity_poly.type
_entity_poly.pdbx_seq_one_letter_code
_entity_poly.pdbx_strand_id
1 'polypeptide(L)'
;MGVDSRHICTASGVADAAAPSDCSSKVAARPASHPTAPVAEDEVAETAGFKPFDWTMDDVRKAVPAHLFVRSTARAMSYLARDVAMAVALWISALRIDSICAYARETRVFPFDNAWGPLILKCSLWLVYWWFQGLVFMGLWVIGHECGHGGFSDHQWISDVVGYAIHTSMFTPYFSWKISHHRHHMNHASMENDEVYVPHTRSEYKIPEPSDDGPNYDEYLGDAPVYTLFKMVLMQLFAYPAYLIYNTSGQREYPEWTSHFNPNSVLFKETQRTAVVVSDIGVAAALWAFWMACQKWGTLTVAMYYGVPWFCVNHWLVLLTYLHHTDPVLPHYRANVWTFARGAAATMDRDFLGWHGRFFLHGISHYHVAHHFFPKMPFYNGAAATEHLKAFLGEHYFYSDKPVFRALWDNYNECQFVEDTGDIVFYRNREGKSVREPA
;
A
#
# COMPACT_ATOMS: atom_id res chain seq x y z
N MET A 1 -15.38 -31.62 49.84
CA MET A 1 -14.20 -32.40 49.43
C MET A 1 -14.66 -33.83 49.18
N GLY A 2 -14.71 -34.21 47.89
CA GLY A 2 -14.66 -35.59 47.41
C GLY A 2 -15.89 -36.47 47.66
N VAL A 3 -16.24 -37.44 46.82
CA VAL A 3 -15.87 -37.81 45.45
C VAL A 3 -17.09 -38.61 44.97
N ASP A 4 -17.49 -38.37 43.73
CA ASP A 4 -18.51 -39.10 43.00
C ASP A 4 -17.99 -40.48 42.54
N SER A 5 -18.81 -41.54 42.61
CA SER A 5 -18.62 -42.75 41.79
C SER A 5 -19.87 -43.64 41.71
N ARG A 6 -20.36 -43.76 40.47
CA ARG A 6 -20.91 -44.96 39.78
C ARG A 6 -22.24 -45.58 40.26
N HIS A 7 -23.22 -45.62 39.35
CA HIS A 7 -23.80 -46.82 38.68
C HIS A 7 -25.24 -46.54 38.21
N ILE A 8 -25.52 -46.62 36.89
CA ILE A 8 -26.21 -47.72 36.17
C ILE A 8 -27.60 -48.11 36.75
N CYS A 9 -28.67 -47.86 35.98
CA CYS A 9 -29.86 -48.73 35.74
C CYS A 9 -30.82 -47.98 34.79
N THR A 10 -31.04 -48.42 33.55
CA THR A 10 -32.03 -49.41 33.04
C THR A 10 -33.50 -48.98 33.06
N ALA A 11 -34.05 -48.99 31.84
CA ALA A 11 -35.35 -49.49 31.40
C ALA A 11 -36.65 -48.64 31.51
N SER A 12 -37.28 -48.57 30.33
CA SER A 12 -38.73 -48.70 30.04
C SER A 12 -39.61 -47.45 30.03
N GLY A 13 -40.43 -47.33 28.97
CA GLY A 13 -41.58 -46.43 28.92
C GLY A 13 -41.90 -45.93 27.51
N VAL A 14 -42.74 -46.67 26.80
CA VAL A 14 -43.37 -46.30 25.51
C VAL A 14 -44.51 -45.29 25.77
N ALA A 15 -44.58 -44.18 25.01
CA ALA A 15 -45.80 -43.69 24.35
C ALA A 15 -45.60 -42.32 23.66
N ASP A 16 -46.29 -42.21 22.53
CA ASP A 16 -46.32 -41.20 21.46
C ASP A 16 -46.51 -39.70 21.79
N ALA A 17 -46.14 -38.94 20.76
CA ALA A 17 -46.72 -37.69 20.27
C ALA A 17 -46.37 -36.37 20.99
N ALA A 18 -45.41 -35.64 20.41
CA ALA A 18 -45.63 -34.26 19.93
C ALA A 18 -44.39 -33.80 19.13
N ALA A 19 -44.61 -33.38 17.88
CA ALA A 19 -43.62 -32.69 17.07
C ALA A 19 -43.23 -31.34 17.73
N PRO A 20 -41.94 -30.97 17.81
CA PRO A 20 -41.58 -29.62 18.21
C PRO A 20 -41.69 -28.68 17.03
N SER A 21 -42.44 -27.62 17.28
CA SER A 21 -42.57 -26.37 16.54
C SER A 21 -41.30 -25.90 15.83
N ASP A 22 -41.48 -25.67 14.54
CA ASP A 22 -40.71 -24.80 13.66
C ASP A 22 -40.47 -23.43 14.32
N CYS A 23 -39.21 -23.14 14.70
CA CYS A 23 -38.77 -21.81 15.11
C CYS A 23 -37.85 -21.24 14.01
N SER A 24 -38.46 -21.01 12.85
CA SER A 24 -37.98 -20.13 11.80
C SER A 24 -37.96 -18.68 12.30
N SER A 25 -36.86 -18.28 12.95
CA SER A 25 -36.57 -16.85 13.12
C SER A 25 -36.01 -16.29 11.81
N LYS A 26 -36.92 -15.74 11.00
CA LYS A 26 -36.62 -14.85 9.89
C LYS A 26 -35.69 -13.72 10.36
N VAL A 27 -34.38 -13.83 10.08
CA VAL A 27 -33.49 -12.67 10.06
C VAL A 27 -33.77 -11.95 8.75
N ALA A 28 -34.70 -11.00 8.80
CA ALA A 28 -34.89 -10.04 7.73
C ALA A 28 -33.60 -9.21 7.60
N ALA A 29 -32.86 -9.44 6.52
CA ALA A 29 -31.80 -8.54 6.09
C ALA A 29 -32.41 -7.16 5.84
N ARG A 30 -32.17 -6.21 6.74
CA ARG A 30 -32.37 -4.79 6.45
C ARG A 30 -31.23 -4.33 5.54
N PRO A 31 -31.51 -3.76 4.36
CA PRO A 31 -30.46 -3.07 3.63
C PRO A 31 -30.10 -1.81 4.43
N ALA A 32 -28.81 -1.62 4.69
CA ALA A 32 -28.30 -0.34 5.18
C ALA A 32 -28.51 0.69 4.08
N SER A 33 -29.59 1.47 4.19
CA SER A 33 -29.81 2.65 3.37
C SER A 33 -28.84 3.74 3.84
N HIS A 34 -27.73 3.90 3.13
CA HIS A 34 -26.93 5.12 3.21
C HIS A 34 -27.77 6.30 2.71
N PRO A 35 -27.89 7.41 3.45
CA PRO A 35 -28.40 8.63 2.86
C PRO A 35 -27.34 9.19 1.93
N THR A 36 -27.48 8.93 0.63
CA THR A 36 -26.78 9.66 -0.42
C THR A 36 -27.39 11.07 -0.49
N ALA A 37 -26.81 12.01 0.26
CA ALA A 37 -27.03 13.41 -0.02
C ALA A 37 -26.21 13.77 -1.28
N PRO A 38 -26.80 14.44 -2.28
CA PRO A 38 -26.04 15.02 -3.37
C PRO A 38 -25.18 16.15 -2.80
N VAL A 39 -23.88 16.13 -3.07
CA VAL A 39 -22.98 17.24 -2.77
C VAL A 39 -23.42 18.38 -3.68
N ALA A 40 -24.04 19.40 -3.09
CA ALA A 40 -24.25 20.68 -3.73
C ALA A 40 -22.89 21.36 -3.87
N GLU A 41 -22.54 21.73 -5.10
CA GLU A 41 -21.61 22.83 -5.36
C GLU A 41 -22.23 24.12 -4.79
N ASP A 42 -21.37 25.02 -4.30
CA ASP A 42 -21.65 26.31 -3.65
C ASP A 42 -21.90 26.28 -2.13
N GLU A 43 -20.80 26.27 -1.36
CA GLU A 43 -20.47 27.29 -0.34
C GLU A 43 -19.06 26.95 0.18
N VAL A 44 -18.06 27.79 -0.14
CA VAL A 44 -16.77 27.75 0.54
C VAL A 44 -17.02 28.26 1.95
N ALA A 45 -17.43 27.37 2.84
CA ALA A 45 -17.38 27.62 4.27
C ALA A 45 -15.95 28.03 4.60
N GLU A 46 -15.75 29.20 5.21
CA GLU A 46 -14.48 29.60 5.81
C GLU A 46 -14.03 28.46 6.71
N THR A 47 -13.09 27.66 6.22
CA THR A 47 -12.58 26.53 6.98
C THR A 47 -11.76 27.11 8.12
N ALA A 48 -12.18 26.88 9.36
CA ALA A 48 -11.32 27.11 10.51
C ALA A 48 -9.98 26.40 10.22
N GLY A 49 -8.87 27.14 10.26
CA GLY A 49 -7.59 26.60 9.83
C GLY A 49 -7.16 25.37 10.63
N PHE A 50 -6.22 24.61 10.08
CA PHE A 50 -5.67 23.42 10.70
C PHE A 50 -4.92 23.79 11.98
N LYS A 51 -5.37 23.23 13.11
CA LYS A 51 -4.64 23.30 14.38
C LYS A 51 -3.97 21.96 14.63
N PRO A 52 -2.65 21.89 14.88
CA PRO A 52 -2.03 20.63 15.26
C PRO A 52 -2.53 20.19 16.63
N PHE A 53 -2.58 18.88 16.85
CA PHE A 53 -2.81 18.31 18.19
C PHE A 53 -1.55 18.35 19.05
N ASP A 54 -1.72 18.15 20.36
CA ASP A 54 -0.64 18.09 21.36
C ASP A 54 -0.56 16.76 22.13
N TRP A 55 -1.28 15.72 21.68
CA TRP A 55 -1.23 14.40 22.32
C TRP A 55 0.17 13.75 22.22
N THR A 56 0.44 12.78 23.08
CA THR A 56 1.67 11.99 23.02
C THR A 56 1.44 10.64 22.36
N MET A 57 2.51 9.96 21.97
CA MET A 57 2.41 8.57 21.51
C MET A 57 1.85 7.63 22.58
N ASP A 58 2.04 7.93 23.86
CA ASP A 58 1.46 7.14 24.95
C ASP A 58 -0.06 7.27 25.00
N ASP A 59 -0.60 8.45 24.68
CA ASP A 59 -2.04 8.67 24.61
C ASP A 59 -2.65 7.87 23.46
N VAL A 60 -2.03 7.92 22.27
CA VAL A 60 -2.42 7.11 21.11
C VAL A 60 -2.34 5.61 21.45
N ARG A 61 -1.28 5.17 22.12
CA ARG A 61 -1.09 3.76 22.49
C ARG A 61 -2.15 3.27 23.46
N LYS A 62 -2.63 4.10 24.40
CA LYS A 62 -3.69 3.74 25.36
C LYS A 62 -5.06 3.59 24.70
N ALA A 63 -5.31 4.26 23.58
CA ALA A 63 -6.56 4.14 22.84
C ALA A 63 -6.74 2.75 22.21
N VAL A 64 -5.64 2.03 21.92
CA VAL A 64 -5.68 0.73 21.23
C VAL A 64 -5.47 -0.44 22.20
N PRO A 65 -6.39 -1.42 22.24
CA PRO A 65 -6.29 -2.58 23.13
C PRO A 65 -4.98 -3.39 22.96
N ALA A 66 -4.38 -3.80 24.08
CA ALA A 66 -3.10 -4.51 24.08
C ALA A 66 -3.11 -5.85 23.32
N HIS A 67 -4.24 -6.55 23.28
CA HIS A 67 -4.36 -7.83 22.57
C HIS A 67 -4.20 -7.68 21.04
N LEU A 68 -4.44 -6.49 20.48
CA LEU A 68 -4.24 -6.22 19.05
C LEU A 68 -2.76 -6.15 18.65
N PHE A 69 -1.85 -6.04 19.62
CA PHE A 69 -0.40 -6.04 19.38
C PHE A 69 0.21 -7.45 19.46
N VAL A 70 -0.58 -8.47 19.80
CA VAL A 70 -0.10 -9.85 19.90
C VAL A 70 0.07 -10.43 18.51
N ARG A 71 1.29 -10.82 18.18
CA ARG A 71 1.62 -11.45 16.90
C ARG A 71 1.49 -12.96 17.01
N SER A 72 0.83 -13.55 16.03
CA SER A 72 0.76 -14.99 15.80
C SER A 72 1.52 -15.33 14.53
N THR A 73 2.71 -15.93 14.69
CA THR A 73 3.52 -16.42 13.57
C THR A 73 2.73 -17.42 12.73
N ALA A 74 1.94 -18.31 13.34
CA ALA A 74 1.12 -19.27 12.63
C ALA A 74 0.06 -18.59 11.74
N ARG A 75 -0.60 -17.54 12.26
CA ARG A 75 -1.57 -16.78 11.47
C ARG A 75 -0.89 -16.05 10.31
N ALA A 76 0.23 -15.37 10.55
CA ALA A 76 0.98 -14.69 9.50
C ALA A 76 1.48 -15.66 8.41
N MET A 77 2.01 -16.82 8.81
CA MET A 77 2.41 -17.89 7.89
C MET A 77 1.23 -18.44 7.08
N SER A 78 0.00 -18.45 7.62
CA SER A 78 -1.18 -18.88 6.86
C SER A 78 -1.54 -17.90 5.72
N TYR A 79 -1.35 -16.59 5.92
CA TYR A 79 -1.51 -15.59 4.86
C TYR A 79 -0.43 -15.74 3.80
N LEU A 80 0.83 -15.94 4.21
CA LEU A 80 1.92 -16.23 3.27
C LEU A 80 1.61 -17.49 2.44
N ALA A 81 1.21 -18.59 3.08
CA ALA A 81 0.87 -19.83 2.39
C ALA A 81 -0.30 -19.64 1.42
N ARG A 82 -1.33 -18.89 1.81
CA ARG A 82 -2.46 -18.51 0.95
C ARG A 82 -1.98 -17.76 -0.29
N ASP A 83 -1.14 -16.75 -0.12
CA ASP A 83 -0.67 -15.91 -1.21
C ASP A 83 0.24 -16.67 -2.18
N VAL A 84 1.13 -17.52 -1.65
CA VAL A 84 1.94 -18.44 -2.48
C VAL A 84 1.05 -19.42 -3.24
N ALA A 85 0.03 -20.00 -2.59
CA ALA A 85 -0.90 -20.91 -3.24
C ALA A 85 -1.69 -20.22 -4.36
N MET A 86 -2.15 -18.98 -4.15
CA MET A 86 -2.81 -18.18 -5.19
C MET A 86 -1.88 -17.91 -6.36
N ALA A 87 -0.63 -17.49 -6.09
CA ALA A 87 0.36 -17.22 -7.12
C ALA A 87 0.66 -18.46 -7.98
N VAL A 88 0.77 -19.63 -7.35
CA VAL A 88 0.98 -20.91 -8.05
C VAL A 88 -0.25 -21.32 -8.85
N ALA A 89 -1.46 -21.19 -8.28
CA ALA A 89 -2.70 -21.55 -8.96
C ALA A 89 -2.94 -20.70 -10.22
N LEU A 90 -2.71 -19.40 -10.12
CA LEU A 90 -2.79 -18.47 -11.25
C LEU A 90 -1.72 -18.78 -12.30
N TRP A 91 -0.48 -19.08 -11.89
CA TRP A 91 0.58 -19.50 -12.80
C TRP A 91 0.21 -20.79 -13.56
N ILE A 92 -0.27 -21.82 -12.86
CA ILE A 92 -0.74 -23.07 -13.47
C ILE A 92 -1.91 -22.80 -14.44
N SER A 93 -2.82 -21.89 -14.09
CA SER A 93 -3.92 -21.49 -14.96
C SER A 93 -3.41 -20.80 -16.23
N ALA A 94 -2.40 -19.94 -16.11
CA ALA A 94 -1.77 -19.27 -17.24
C ALA A 94 -1.11 -20.26 -18.21
N LEU A 95 -0.53 -21.36 -17.71
CA LEU A 95 0.01 -22.45 -18.56
C LEU A 95 -1.05 -23.09 -19.47
N ARG A 96 -2.34 -22.92 -19.17
CA ARG A 96 -3.45 -23.46 -19.97
C ARG A 96 -4.01 -22.48 -21.00
N ILE A 97 -3.58 -21.21 -21.00
CA ILE A 97 -4.13 -20.17 -21.89
C ILE A 97 -4.03 -20.59 -23.36
N ASP A 98 -2.87 -21.07 -23.80
CA ASP A 98 -2.68 -21.48 -25.20
C ASP A 98 -3.55 -22.69 -25.57
N SER A 99 -3.68 -23.68 -24.67
CA SER A 99 -4.55 -24.84 -24.91
C SER A 99 -6.03 -24.44 -24.97
N ILE A 100 -6.46 -23.52 -24.11
CA ILE A 100 -7.84 -22.98 -24.13
C ILE A 100 -8.11 -22.25 -25.46
N CYS A 101 -7.17 -21.41 -25.90
CA CYS A 101 -7.31 -20.67 -27.16
C CYS A 101 -7.28 -21.60 -28.39
N ALA A 102 -6.46 -22.65 -28.37
CA ALA A 102 -6.43 -23.67 -29.41
C ALA A 102 -7.77 -24.43 -29.49
N TYR A 103 -8.27 -24.89 -28.35
CA TYR A 103 -9.58 -25.56 -28.26
C TYR A 103 -10.71 -24.65 -28.76
N ALA A 104 -10.74 -23.39 -28.36
CA ALA A 104 -11.76 -22.42 -28.79
C ALA A 104 -11.73 -22.17 -30.31
N ARG A 105 -10.54 -22.23 -30.92
CA ARG A 105 -10.35 -22.14 -32.38
C ARG A 105 -10.86 -23.41 -33.07
N GLU A 106 -10.50 -24.59 -32.57
CA GLU A 106 -10.90 -25.88 -33.16
C GLU A 106 -12.42 -26.10 -33.10
N THR A 107 -13.05 -25.72 -31.99
CA THR A 107 -14.50 -25.91 -31.77
C THR A 107 -15.37 -24.78 -32.33
N ARG A 108 -14.78 -23.79 -33.02
CA ARG A 108 -15.49 -22.63 -33.60
C ARG A 108 -16.43 -21.94 -32.61
N VAL A 109 -15.96 -21.72 -31.38
CA VAL A 109 -16.72 -21.00 -30.33
C VAL A 109 -17.11 -19.60 -30.82
N PHE A 110 -16.26 -18.97 -31.64
CA PHE A 110 -16.53 -17.66 -32.22
C PHE A 110 -17.30 -17.79 -33.54
N PRO A 111 -18.38 -17.02 -33.74
CA PRO A 111 -19.28 -17.15 -34.89
C PRO A 111 -18.71 -16.63 -36.21
N PHE A 112 -17.47 -16.14 -36.20
CA PHE A 112 -16.80 -15.58 -37.37
C PHE A 112 -15.54 -16.40 -37.68
N ASP A 113 -15.35 -16.76 -38.94
CA ASP A 113 -14.16 -17.48 -39.44
C ASP A 113 -12.92 -16.57 -39.57
N ASN A 114 -12.69 -15.70 -38.58
CA ASN A 114 -11.55 -14.79 -38.55
C ASN A 114 -10.66 -15.01 -37.32
N ALA A 115 -9.41 -14.56 -37.41
CA ALA A 115 -8.42 -14.76 -36.35
C ALA A 115 -8.67 -13.89 -35.10
N TRP A 116 -9.63 -12.95 -35.15
CA TRP A 116 -9.84 -11.95 -34.10
C TRP A 116 -10.41 -12.56 -32.83
N GLY A 117 -11.38 -13.49 -32.92
CA GLY A 117 -11.99 -14.11 -31.74
C GLY A 117 -10.97 -14.79 -30.81
N PRO A 118 -10.19 -15.77 -31.30
CA PRO A 118 -9.15 -16.41 -30.50
C PRO A 118 -8.05 -15.46 -30.01
N LEU A 119 -7.71 -14.42 -30.78
CA LEU A 119 -6.74 -13.41 -30.37
C LEU A 119 -7.26 -12.56 -29.20
N ILE A 120 -8.50 -12.07 -29.29
CA ILE A 120 -9.15 -11.29 -28.24
C ILE A 120 -9.26 -12.14 -26.96
N LEU A 121 -9.64 -13.42 -27.08
CA LEU A 121 -9.67 -14.35 -25.94
C LEU A 121 -8.29 -14.49 -25.31
N LYS A 122 -7.25 -14.76 -26.11
CA LYS A 122 -5.87 -14.89 -25.63
C LYS A 122 -5.42 -13.63 -24.90
N CYS A 123 -5.59 -12.47 -25.50
CA CYS A 123 -5.23 -11.18 -24.89
C CYS A 123 -6.00 -10.94 -23.59
N SER A 124 -7.31 -11.23 -23.57
CA SER A 124 -8.13 -11.06 -22.38
C SER A 124 -7.69 -11.97 -21.23
N LEU A 125 -7.39 -13.25 -21.51
CA LEU A 125 -6.88 -14.19 -20.51
C LEU A 125 -5.53 -13.75 -19.94
N TRP A 126 -4.63 -13.22 -20.78
CA TRP A 126 -3.37 -12.66 -20.32
C TRP A 126 -3.55 -11.41 -19.47
N LEU A 127 -4.43 -10.48 -19.85
CA LEU A 127 -4.74 -9.29 -19.05
C LEU A 127 -5.32 -9.65 -17.69
N VAL A 128 -6.25 -10.62 -17.65
CA VAL A 128 -6.82 -11.14 -16.39
C VAL A 128 -5.73 -11.77 -15.53
N TYR A 129 -4.86 -12.60 -16.11
CA TYR A 129 -3.73 -13.18 -15.39
C TYR A 129 -2.80 -12.10 -14.82
N TRP A 130 -2.37 -11.13 -15.63
CA TRP A 130 -1.46 -10.07 -15.18
C TRP A 130 -2.07 -9.20 -14.08
N TRP A 131 -3.35 -8.87 -14.17
CA TRP A 131 -4.06 -8.12 -13.14
C TRP A 131 -4.03 -8.85 -11.79
N PHE A 132 -4.53 -10.09 -11.75
CA PHE A 132 -4.63 -10.83 -10.49
C PHE A 132 -3.28 -11.31 -9.98
N GLN A 133 -2.38 -11.77 -10.86
CA GLN A 133 -1.03 -12.17 -10.46
C GLN A 133 -0.25 -10.98 -9.92
N GLY A 134 -0.39 -9.80 -10.54
CA GLY A 134 0.22 -8.56 -10.05
C GLY A 134 -0.29 -8.18 -8.66
N LEU A 135 -1.60 -8.29 -8.39
CA LEU A 135 -2.16 -8.06 -7.06
C LEU A 135 -1.67 -9.07 -6.03
N VAL A 136 -1.58 -10.35 -6.39
CA VAL A 136 -1.05 -11.40 -5.49
C VAL A 136 0.44 -11.17 -5.20
N PHE A 137 1.23 -10.80 -6.21
CA PHE A 137 2.64 -10.46 -6.02
C PHE A 137 2.80 -9.21 -5.14
N MET A 138 1.96 -8.20 -5.32
CA MET A 138 1.95 -7.05 -4.41
C MET A 138 1.58 -7.49 -2.98
N GLY A 139 0.62 -8.39 -2.80
CA GLY A 139 0.29 -8.98 -1.50
C GLY A 139 1.47 -9.68 -0.82
N LEU A 140 2.22 -10.49 -1.58
CA LEU A 140 3.47 -11.08 -1.11
C LEU A 140 4.49 -10.00 -0.73
N TRP A 141 4.65 -8.96 -1.56
CA TRP A 141 5.54 -7.84 -1.26
C TRP A 141 5.15 -7.15 0.07
N VAL A 142 3.84 -6.94 0.31
CA VAL A 142 3.30 -6.42 1.58
C VAL A 142 3.66 -7.35 2.75
N ILE A 143 3.59 -8.67 2.59
CA ILE A 143 4.07 -9.59 3.64
C ILE A 143 5.57 -9.39 3.93
N GLY A 144 6.40 -9.22 2.89
CA GLY A 144 7.82 -8.89 3.08
C GLY A 144 8.03 -7.54 3.79
N HIS A 145 7.18 -6.56 3.53
CA HIS A 145 7.14 -5.28 4.24
C HIS A 145 6.80 -5.48 5.74
N GLU A 146 5.78 -6.27 6.06
CA GLU A 146 5.40 -6.63 7.43
C GLU A 146 6.52 -7.35 8.19
N CYS A 147 7.29 -8.17 7.48
CA CYS A 147 8.51 -8.78 8.01
C CYS A 147 9.57 -7.72 8.38
N GLY A 148 9.74 -6.71 7.52
CA GLY A 148 10.65 -5.59 7.74
C GLY A 148 10.33 -4.81 9.02
N HIS A 149 9.05 -4.64 9.34
CA HIS A 149 8.66 -4.02 10.60
C HIS A 149 8.75 -4.96 11.81
N GLY A 150 8.71 -6.27 11.61
CA GLY A 150 8.58 -7.24 12.68
C GLY A 150 7.14 -7.42 13.16
N GLY A 151 6.15 -7.07 12.33
CA GLY A 151 4.73 -7.36 12.55
C GLY A 151 4.38 -8.82 12.25
N PHE A 152 5.19 -9.50 11.43
CA PHE A 152 4.94 -10.87 10.98
C PHE A 152 5.09 -11.94 12.10
N SER A 153 6.05 -11.77 13.01
CA SER A 153 6.40 -12.77 14.04
C SER A 153 7.01 -12.08 15.26
N ASP A 154 6.84 -12.66 16.46
CA ASP A 154 7.56 -12.22 17.66
C ASP A 154 9.07 -12.50 17.57
N HIS A 155 9.48 -13.41 16.69
CA HIS A 155 10.88 -13.70 16.43
C HIS A 155 11.35 -12.98 15.15
N GLN A 156 12.13 -11.91 15.33
CA GLN A 156 12.62 -11.09 14.21
C GLN A 156 13.40 -11.90 13.16
N TRP A 157 14.13 -12.94 13.56
CA TRP A 157 14.87 -13.77 12.61
C TRP A 157 13.94 -14.54 11.65
N ILE A 158 12.74 -14.94 12.09
CA ILE A 158 11.73 -15.57 11.22
C ILE A 158 11.26 -14.55 10.20
N SER A 159 10.92 -13.35 10.67
CA SER A 159 10.54 -12.24 9.80
C SER A 159 11.65 -11.94 8.79
N ASP A 160 12.90 -11.87 9.22
CA ASP A 160 14.02 -11.55 8.33
C ASP A 160 14.28 -12.64 7.29
N VAL A 161 14.16 -13.92 7.64
CA VAL A 161 14.29 -15.02 6.66
C VAL A 161 13.17 -14.95 5.62
N VAL A 162 11.91 -14.77 6.06
CA VAL A 162 10.75 -14.71 5.18
C VAL A 162 10.79 -13.47 4.30
N GLY A 163 11.00 -12.30 4.89
CA GLY A 163 11.10 -11.02 4.20
C GLY A 163 12.24 -11.00 3.20
N TYR A 164 13.43 -11.48 3.59
CA TYR A 164 14.57 -11.60 2.68
C TYR A 164 14.25 -12.49 1.48
N ALA A 165 13.63 -13.64 1.68
CA ALA A 165 13.27 -14.53 0.57
C ALA A 165 12.26 -13.88 -0.39
N ILE A 166 11.20 -13.27 0.14
CA ILE A 166 10.13 -12.66 -0.67
C ILE A 166 10.64 -11.44 -1.43
N HIS A 167 11.21 -10.45 -0.73
CA HIS A 167 11.69 -9.22 -1.36
C HIS A 167 12.82 -9.48 -2.36
N THR A 168 13.75 -10.38 -2.05
CA THR A 168 14.80 -10.81 -3.00
C THR A 168 14.18 -11.39 -4.27
N SER A 169 13.15 -12.24 -4.14
CA SER A 169 12.44 -12.81 -5.29
C SER A 169 11.69 -11.78 -6.14
N MET A 170 11.64 -10.53 -5.71
CA MET A 170 11.04 -9.38 -6.42
C MET A 170 12.07 -8.25 -6.64
N PHE A 171 13.36 -8.58 -6.59
CA PHE A 171 14.49 -7.64 -6.78
C PHE A 171 14.49 -6.44 -5.83
N THR A 172 13.86 -6.58 -4.67
CA THR A 172 13.89 -5.59 -3.59
C THR A 172 15.01 -5.95 -2.61
N PRO A 173 15.98 -5.05 -2.33
CA PRO A 173 17.05 -5.34 -1.38
C PRO A 173 16.51 -5.26 0.06
N TYR A 174 16.06 -6.39 0.60
CA TYR A 174 15.27 -6.47 1.84
C TYR A 174 15.82 -5.65 3.02
N PHE A 175 17.08 -5.85 3.42
CA PHE A 175 17.60 -5.14 4.60
C PHE A 175 17.86 -3.67 4.31
N SER A 176 18.35 -3.33 3.11
CA SER A 176 18.54 -1.94 2.69
C SER A 176 17.21 -1.19 2.74
N TRP A 177 16.18 -1.74 2.11
CA TRP A 177 14.83 -1.18 2.09
C TRP A 177 14.21 -1.16 3.49
N LYS A 178 14.34 -2.22 4.29
CA LYS A 178 13.88 -2.26 5.69
C LYS A 178 14.46 -1.10 6.51
N ILE A 179 15.73 -0.78 6.31
CA ILE A 179 16.44 0.26 7.05
C ILE A 179 15.99 1.66 6.61
N SER A 180 15.91 1.95 5.31
CA SER A 180 15.42 3.25 4.82
C SER A 180 13.94 3.44 5.11
N HIS A 181 13.11 2.41 4.91
CA HIS A 181 11.68 2.43 5.24
C HIS A 181 11.43 2.66 6.73
N HIS A 182 12.25 2.10 7.62
CA HIS A 182 12.16 2.40 9.04
C HIS A 182 12.40 3.89 9.34
N ARG A 183 13.32 4.56 8.63
CA ARG A 183 13.55 6.01 8.77
C ARG A 183 12.38 6.83 8.27
N HIS A 184 11.77 6.45 7.15
CA HIS A 184 10.51 7.04 6.69
C HIS A 184 9.44 6.99 7.80
N HIS A 185 9.19 5.84 8.41
CA HIS A 185 8.22 5.77 9.53
C HIS A 185 8.61 6.59 10.75
N MET A 186 9.91 6.76 11.03
CA MET A 186 10.37 7.58 12.13
C MET A 186 10.21 9.07 11.86
N ASN A 187 10.21 9.50 10.60
CA ASN A 187 10.30 10.89 10.20
C ASN A 187 9.15 11.37 9.29
N HIS A 188 8.12 10.54 9.07
CA HIS A 188 7.05 10.80 8.10
C HIS A 188 6.49 12.22 8.23
N ALA A 189 6.31 12.90 7.10
CA ALA A 189 5.84 14.27 6.98
C ALA A 189 6.72 15.36 7.63
N SER A 190 7.97 15.04 8.01
CA SER A 190 9.01 16.05 8.29
C SER A 190 9.59 16.56 6.98
N MET A 191 9.59 17.87 6.78
CA MET A 191 10.21 18.48 5.60
C MET A 191 11.72 18.21 5.53
N GLU A 192 12.39 18.09 6.67
CA GLU A 192 13.86 17.99 6.76
C GLU A 192 14.37 16.55 6.90
N ASN A 193 13.55 15.62 7.42
CA ASN A 193 14.04 14.30 7.81
C ASN A 193 13.31 13.11 7.16
N ASP A 194 12.17 13.32 6.48
CA ASP A 194 11.48 12.23 5.79
C ASP A 194 12.30 11.76 4.57
N GLU A 195 12.14 10.49 4.21
CA GLU A 195 12.95 9.79 3.20
C GLU A 195 12.22 9.59 1.88
N VAL A 196 10.92 9.85 1.83
CA VAL A 196 10.07 9.55 0.67
C VAL A 196 8.94 10.58 0.56
N TYR A 197 8.65 11.03 -0.66
CA TYR A 197 7.54 11.94 -0.98
C TYR A 197 7.61 13.34 -0.34
N VAL A 198 8.81 13.80 0.01
CA VAL A 198 9.02 15.17 0.51
C VAL A 198 8.56 16.18 -0.56
N PRO A 199 7.58 17.06 -0.25
CA PRO A 199 7.11 18.05 -1.20
C PRO A 199 8.23 18.95 -1.71
N HIS A 200 8.09 19.41 -2.95
CA HIS A 200 8.94 20.48 -3.44
C HIS A 200 8.52 21.82 -2.82
N THR A 201 9.46 22.70 -2.52
CA THR A 201 9.13 24.07 -2.09
C THR A 201 8.95 25.00 -3.29
N ARG A 202 8.31 26.15 -3.05
CA ARG A 202 8.15 27.22 -4.05
C ARG A 202 9.49 27.62 -4.68
N SER A 203 10.52 27.86 -3.86
CA SER A 203 11.85 28.26 -4.32
C SER A 203 12.57 27.19 -5.17
N GLU A 204 12.32 25.90 -4.93
CA GLU A 204 12.90 24.81 -5.73
C GLU A 204 12.36 24.79 -7.16
N TYR A 205 11.08 25.15 -7.35
CA TYR A 205 10.51 25.37 -8.68
C TYR A 205 10.81 26.76 -9.25
N LYS A 206 11.51 27.62 -8.50
CA LYS A 206 11.83 29.01 -8.86
C LYS A 206 10.57 29.85 -9.13
N ILE A 207 9.45 29.50 -8.50
CA ILE A 207 8.21 30.25 -8.61
C ILE A 207 8.35 31.52 -7.76
N PRO A 208 8.08 32.72 -8.29
CA PRO A 208 8.12 33.96 -7.53
C PRO A 208 7.13 33.98 -6.35
N GLU A 209 7.41 34.83 -5.36
CA GLU A 209 6.44 35.13 -4.30
C GLU A 209 5.17 35.76 -4.87
N PRO A 210 3.99 35.52 -4.28
CA PRO A 210 2.75 36.19 -4.68
C PRO A 210 2.88 37.72 -4.57
N SER A 211 2.80 38.43 -5.70
CA SER A 211 2.64 39.89 -5.79
C SER A 211 1.22 40.25 -6.26
N ASP A 212 0.90 41.54 -6.40
CA ASP A 212 -0.45 42.00 -6.80
C ASP A 212 -0.96 41.39 -8.12
N ASP A 213 -0.07 41.03 -9.04
CA ASP A 213 -0.40 40.35 -10.31
C ASP A 213 -0.28 38.80 -10.22
N GLY A 214 0.32 38.28 -9.14
CA GLY A 214 0.60 36.86 -8.92
C GLY A 214 1.56 36.23 -9.93
N PRO A 215 2.26 35.13 -9.58
CA PRO A 215 3.01 34.37 -10.59
C PRO A 215 2.03 33.67 -11.54
N ASN A 216 2.34 33.68 -12.84
CA ASN A 216 1.66 32.84 -13.80
C ASN A 216 2.13 31.39 -13.62
N TYR A 217 1.43 30.63 -12.79
CA TYR A 217 1.80 29.25 -12.46
C TYR A 217 1.87 28.33 -13.69
N ASP A 218 1.12 28.61 -14.76
CA ASP A 218 1.20 27.83 -16.01
C ASP A 218 2.59 27.85 -16.63
N GLU A 219 3.39 28.90 -16.41
CA GLU A 219 4.78 28.97 -16.91
C GLU A 219 5.70 27.93 -16.23
N TYR A 220 5.39 27.57 -14.98
CA TYR A 220 6.23 26.71 -14.14
C TYR A 220 5.68 25.28 -14.03
N LEU A 221 4.35 25.15 -13.99
CA LEU A 221 3.62 23.91 -13.67
C LEU A 221 2.68 23.48 -14.81
N GLY A 222 2.54 24.30 -15.86
CA GLY A 222 1.63 24.05 -16.98
C GLY A 222 2.11 22.91 -17.86
N ASP A 223 1.63 21.69 -17.58
CA ASP A 223 1.80 20.53 -18.44
C ASP A 223 0.49 20.17 -19.14
N ALA A 224 0.56 19.91 -20.45
CA ALA A 224 -0.57 19.36 -21.19
C ALA A 224 -1.08 18.04 -20.54
N PRO A 225 -2.40 17.76 -20.51
CA PRO A 225 -2.93 16.56 -19.85
C PRO A 225 -2.33 15.26 -20.35
N VAL A 226 -2.02 15.16 -21.66
CA VAL A 226 -1.35 13.99 -22.24
C VAL A 226 0.07 13.80 -21.73
N TYR A 227 0.80 14.90 -21.51
CA TYR A 227 2.15 14.87 -20.98
C TYR A 227 2.16 14.56 -19.48
N THR A 228 1.18 15.10 -18.74
CA THR A 228 0.91 14.73 -17.34
C THR A 228 0.66 13.22 -17.23
N LEU A 229 -0.24 12.68 -18.05
CA LEU A 229 -0.52 11.24 -18.09
C LEU A 229 0.74 10.41 -18.42
N PHE A 230 1.55 10.88 -19.38
CA PHE A 230 2.81 10.22 -19.73
C PHE A 230 3.80 10.19 -18.54
N LYS A 231 4.00 11.32 -17.85
CA LYS A 231 4.83 11.38 -16.63
C LYS A 231 4.31 10.43 -15.55
N MET A 232 3.00 10.38 -15.33
CA MET A 232 2.39 9.46 -14.37
C MET A 232 2.64 8.00 -14.74
N VAL A 233 2.51 7.60 -16.01
CA VAL A 233 2.82 6.25 -16.46
C VAL A 233 4.30 5.91 -16.20
N LEU A 234 5.22 6.84 -16.50
CA LEU A 234 6.64 6.63 -16.21
C LEU A 234 6.90 6.48 -14.70
N MET A 235 6.28 7.32 -13.87
CA MET A 235 6.37 7.24 -12.41
C MET A 235 5.89 5.87 -11.92
N GLN A 236 4.71 5.43 -12.37
CA GLN A 236 4.12 4.16 -11.95
C GLN A 236 4.96 2.95 -12.36
N LEU A 237 5.67 3.00 -13.49
CA LEU A 237 6.47 1.88 -13.97
C LEU A 237 7.91 1.87 -13.43
N PHE A 238 8.51 3.04 -13.22
CA PHE A 238 9.96 3.17 -13.01
C PHE A 238 10.38 3.92 -11.74
N ALA A 239 9.46 4.55 -10.99
CA ALA A 239 9.84 5.32 -9.80
C ALA A 239 10.46 4.44 -8.71
N TYR A 240 9.94 3.22 -8.49
CA TYR A 240 10.49 2.36 -7.44
C TYR A 240 11.91 1.84 -7.75
N PRO A 241 12.22 1.31 -8.95
CA PRO A 241 13.59 0.99 -9.31
C PRO A 241 14.51 2.22 -9.28
N ALA A 242 14.02 3.38 -9.74
CA ALA A 242 14.79 4.62 -9.68
C ALA A 242 15.07 5.06 -8.24
N TYR A 243 14.12 4.88 -7.32
CA TYR A 243 14.32 5.12 -5.89
C TYR A 243 15.39 4.20 -5.28
N LEU A 244 15.36 2.91 -5.62
CA LEU A 244 16.37 1.98 -5.13
C LEU A 244 17.78 2.32 -5.67
N ILE A 245 17.89 2.67 -6.95
CA ILE A 245 19.18 2.91 -7.61
C ILE A 245 19.74 4.31 -7.30
N TYR A 246 18.90 5.35 -7.31
CA TYR A 246 19.30 6.77 -7.26
C TYR A 246 18.61 7.58 -6.15
N ASN A 247 17.80 6.95 -5.30
CA ASN A 247 17.09 7.62 -4.21
C ASN A 247 16.24 8.82 -4.66
N THR A 248 15.58 8.71 -5.82
CA THR A 248 14.89 9.81 -6.51
C THR A 248 13.79 10.52 -5.72
N SER A 249 13.25 9.90 -4.65
CA SER A 249 12.22 10.49 -3.80
C SER A 249 12.71 10.88 -2.41
N GLY A 250 14.00 10.73 -2.12
CA GLY A 250 14.57 11.07 -0.81
C GLY A 250 14.99 12.52 -0.68
N GLN A 251 15.63 12.83 0.45
CA GLN A 251 16.08 14.19 0.75
C GLN A 251 17.01 14.74 -0.33
N ARG A 252 16.74 15.99 -0.73
CA ARG A 252 17.46 16.66 -1.83
C ARG A 252 18.88 17.05 -1.44
N GLU A 253 19.15 17.17 -0.15
CA GLU A 253 20.49 17.43 0.37
C GLU A 253 21.41 16.20 0.32
N TYR A 254 20.87 15.01 0.02
CA TYR A 254 21.68 13.81 -0.08
C TYR A 254 22.63 13.89 -1.27
N PRO A 255 23.86 13.36 -1.14
CA PRO A 255 24.82 13.37 -2.24
C PRO A 255 24.27 12.69 -3.49
N GLU A 256 24.70 13.15 -4.66
CA GLU A 256 24.43 12.45 -5.92
C GLU A 256 24.85 10.97 -5.82
N TRP A 257 24.12 10.10 -6.51
CA TRP A 257 24.34 8.64 -6.50
C TRP A 257 24.09 7.96 -5.15
N THR A 258 23.32 8.60 -4.27
CA THR A 258 22.73 7.94 -3.10
C THR A 258 21.88 6.74 -3.56
N SER A 259 22.15 5.56 -2.99
CA SER A 259 21.62 4.29 -3.51
C SER A 259 21.40 3.28 -2.40
N HIS A 260 20.33 2.50 -2.51
CA HIS A 260 20.03 1.39 -1.61
C HIS A 260 20.97 0.18 -1.78
N PHE A 261 21.72 0.15 -2.89
CA PHE A 261 22.71 -0.89 -3.22
C PHE A 261 24.14 -0.49 -2.87
N ASN A 262 24.35 0.70 -2.28
CA ASN A 262 25.67 1.14 -1.84
C ASN A 262 25.77 1.05 -0.32
N PRO A 263 26.52 0.10 0.26
CA PRO A 263 26.70 -0.02 1.70
C PRO A 263 27.26 1.25 2.36
N ASN A 264 27.99 2.09 1.62
CA ASN A 264 28.55 3.34 2.12
C ASN A 264 27.65 4.57 1.85
N SER A 265 26.41 4.35 1.40
CA SER A 265 25.45 5.43 1.20
C SER A 265 25.12 6.16 2.52
N VAL A 266 24.77 7.45 2.42
CA VAL A 266 24.26 8.26 3.55
C VAL A 266 23.01 7.63 4.19
N LEU A 267 22.29 6.78 3.44
CA LEU A 267 21.17 5.99 3.92
C LEU A 267 21.57 4.95 4.98
N PHE A 268 22.85 4.67 5.25
CA PHE A 268 23.24 3.58 6.14
C PHE A 268 24.31 3.98 7.15
N LYS A 269 24.12 3.56 8.41
CA LYS A 269 25.16 3.64 9.44
C LYS A 269 26.22 2.57 9.19
N GLU A 270 27.43 2.76 9.71
CA GLU A 270 28.53 1.79 9.55
C GLU A 270 28.16 0.38 10.06
N THR A 271 27.39 0.31 11.15
CA THR A 271 26.90 -0.95 11.73
C THR A 271 25.86 -1.67 10.87
N GLN A 272 25.32 -1.02 9.84
CA GLN A 272 24.27 -1.55 8.97
C GLN A 272 24.81 -2.06 7.62
N ARG A 273 26.07 -1.73 7.27
CA ARG A 273 26.64 -1.97 5.93
C ARG A 273 26.63 -3.45 5.54
N THR A 274 26.90 -4.35 6.48
CA THR A 274 26.87 -5.80 6.21
C THR A 274 25.47 -6.27 5.79
N ALA A 275 24.41 -5.70 6.36
CA ALA A 275 23.05 -6.06 6.00
C ALA A 275 22.69 -5.61 4.57
N VAL A 276 23.23 -4.46 4.13
CA VAL A 276 23.14 -3.99 2.74
C VAL A 276 23.80 -4.99 1.80
N VAL A 277 25.04 -5.40 2.08
CA VAL A 277 25.77 -6.40 1.28
C VAL A 277 25.00 -7.72 1.17
N VAL A 278 24.37 -8.20 2.26
CA VAL A 278 23.54 -9.41 2.22
C VAL A 278 22.33 -9.24 1.29
N SER A 279 21.72 -8.05 1.26
CA SER A 279 20.62 -7.73 0.34
C SER A 279 21.09 -7.72 -1.12
N ASP A 280 22.26 -7.12 -1.39
CA ASP A 280 22.84 -7.04 -2.72
C ASP A 280 23.16 -8.43 -3.27
N ILE A 281 23.72 -9.32 -2.44
CA ILE A 281 23.95 -10.74 -2.79
C ILE A 281 22.63 -11.42 -3.14
N GLY A 282 21.57 -11.16 -2.38
CA GLY A 282 20.24 -11.70 -2.64
C GLY A 282 19.72 -11.26 -4.01
N VAL A 283 19.72 -9.96 -4.26
CA VAL A 283 19.25 -9.40 -5.54
C VAL A 283 20.11 -9.90 -6.71
N ALA A 284 21.43 -9.99 -6.56
CA ALA A 284 22.31 -10.56 -7.57
C ALA A 284 21.98 -12.04 -7.87
N ALA A 285 21.69 -12.84 -6.83
CA ALA A 285 21.27 -14.23 -7.00
C ALA A 285 19.90 -14.34 -7.70
N ALA A 286 18.96 -13.46 -7.37
CA ALA A 286 17.66 -13.40 -8.05
C ALA A 286 17.80 -13.01 -9.52
N LEU A 287 18.62 -12.00 -9.84
CA LEU A 287 18.91 -11.58 -11.22
C LEU A 287 19.56 -12.72 -12.01
N TRP A 288 20.48 -13.46 -11.40
CA TRP A 288 21.09 -14.63 -12.01
C TRP A 288 20.07 -15.76 -12.27
N ALA A 289 19.18 -16.04 -11.30
CA ALA A 289 18.10 -17.00 -11.47
C ALA A 289 17.13 -16.60 -12.60
N PHE A 290 16.78 -15.31 -12.69
CA PHE A 290 15.99 -14.76 -13.77
C PHE A 290 16.68 -14.91 -15.13
N TRP A 291 17.98 -14.60 -15.21
CA TRP A 291 18.76 -14.81 -16.42
C TRP A 291 18.78 -16.28 -16.85
N MET A 292 19.01 -17.21 -15.93
CA MET A 292 18.94 -18.65 -16.22
C MET A 292 17.55 -19.09 -16.71
N ALA A 293 16.48 -18.58 -16.09
CA ALA A 293 15.11 -18.84 -16.52
C ALA A 293 14.89 -18.38 -17.97
N CYS A 294 15.38 -17.19 -18.33
CA CYS A 294 15.32 -16.66 -19.69
C CYS A 294 16.09 -17.54 -20.70
N GLN A 295 17.28 -18.03 -20.32
CA GLN A 295 18.04 -18.97 -21.17
C GLN A 295 17.30 -20.30 -21.37
N LYS A 296 16.58 -20.79 -20.36
CA LYS A 296 15.92 -22.09 -20.39
C LYS A 296 14.56 -22.08 -21.10
N TRP A 297 13.75 -21.05 -20.86
CA TRP A 297 12.34 -21.01 -21.31
C TRP A 297 12.04 -19.89 -22.32
N GLY A 298 13.03 -19.07 -22.65
CA GLY A 298 12.90 -17.92 -23.53
C GLY A 298 12.46 -16.66 -22.78
N THR A 299 13.07 -15.53 -23.12
CA THR A 299 12.85 -14.24 -22.47
C THR A 299 11.39 -13.80 -22.51
N LEU A 300 10.70 -13.97 -23.65
CA LEU A 300 9.29 -13.57 -23.78
C LEU A 300 8.40 -14.38 -22.83
N THR A 301 8.63 -15.69 -22.71
CA THR A 301 7.88 -16.55 -21.78
C THR A 301 8.08 -16.06 -20.34
N VAL A 302 9.32 -15.90 -19.91
CA VAL A 302 9.62 -15.44 -18.54
C VAL A 302 9.03 -14.04 -18.28
N ALA A 303 9.12 -13.14 -19.28
CA ALA A 303 8.52 -11.82 -19.19
C ALA A 303 7.00 -11.90 -19.02
N MET A 304 6.30 -12.71 -19.80
CA MET A 304 4.83 -12.82 -19.70
C MET A 304 4.36 -13.47 -18.38
N TYR A 305 5.06 -14.49 -17.90
CA TYR A 305 4.64 -15.23 -16.70
C TYR A 305 5.05 -14.57 -15.39
N TYR A 306 6.24 -13.96 -15.34
CA TYR A 306 6.80 -13.38 -14.10
C TYR A 306 7.14 -11.90 -14.26
N GLY A 307 7.76 -11.49 -15.38
CA GLY A 307 8.21 -10.11 -15.59
C GLY A 307 7.06 -9.09 -15.54
N VAL A 308 5.97 -9.30 -16.27
CA VAL A 308 4.81 -8.40 -16.28
C VAL A 308 4.13 -8.35 -14.90
N PRO A 309 3.83 -9.48 -14.22
CA PRO A 309 3.34 -9.42 -12.84
C PRO A 309 4.28 -8.70 -11.87
N TRP A 310 5.61 -8.85 -12.02
CA TRP A 310 6.59 -8.09 -11.24
C TRP A 310 6.55 -6.59 -11.58
N PHE A 311 6.41 -6.20 -12.85
CA PHE A 311 6.17 -4.80 -13.20
C PHE A 311 4.88 -4.25 -12.56
N CYS A 312 3.84 -5.07 -12.43
CA CYS A 312 2.65 -4.69 -11.69
C CYS A 312 2.93 -4.43 -10.20
N VAL A 313 3.89 -5.12 -9.56
CA VAL A 313 4.31 -4.79 -8.18
C VAL A 313 4.82 -3.37 -8.10
N ASN A 314 5.66 -2.93 -9.04
CA ASN A 314 6.17 -1.56 -9.10
C ASN A 314 5.00 -0.56 -9.21
N HIS A 315 4.05 -0.83 -10.12
CA HIS A 315 2.85 -0.01 -10.27
C HIS A 315 2.04 0.08 -8.98
N TRP A 316 1.67 -1.06 -8.40
CA TRP A 316 0.83 -1.07 -7.21
C TRP A 316 1.52 -0.42 -6.03
N LEU A 317 2.81 -0.70 -5.82
CA LEU A 317 3.63 -0.11 -4.78
C LEU A 317 3.68 1.40 -4.89
N VAL A 318 4.04 1.94 -6.05
CA VAL A 318 4.13 3.40 -6.25
C VAL A 318 2.76 4.05 -6.09
N LEU A 319 1.70 3.43 -6.62
CA LEU A 319 0.34 3.94 -6.52
C LEU A 319 -0.14 4.02 -5.07
N LEU A 320 0.01 2.93 -4.30
CA LEU A 320 -0.47 2.89 -2.91
C LEU A 320 0.32 3.86 -2.04
N THR A 321 1.66 3.83 -2.07
CA THR A 321 2.45 4.69 -1.19
C THR A 321 2.28 6.16 -1.56
N TYR A 322 2.27 6.52 -2.85
CA TYR A 322 2.00 7.90 -3.26
C TYR A 322 0.66 8.39 -2.69
N LEU A 323 -0.39 7.58 -2.80
CA LEU A 323 -1.72 7.98 -2.31
C LEU A 323 -1.87 7.96 -0.79
N HIS A 324 -1.01 7.23 -0.07
CA HIS A 324 -0.97 7.25 1.39
C HIS A 324 -0.36 8.54 1.93
N HIS A 325 0.66 9.05 1.25
CA HIS A 325 1.52 10.13 1.77
C HIS A 325 1.31 11.47 1.06
N THR A 326 0.65 11.47 -0.11
CA THR A 326 0.43 12.68 -0.91
C THR A 326 -1.06 12.89 -1.12
N ASP A 327 -1.60 13.94 -0.49
CA ASP A 327 -2.96 14.44 -0.67
C ASP A 327 -3.03 15.90 -0.20
N PRO A 328 -3.82 16.79 -0.83
CA PRO A 328 -3.84 18.21 -0.48
C PRO A 328 -4.36 18.51 0.94
N VAL A 329 -5.04 17.57 1.61
CA VAL A 329 -5.49 17.76 3.00
C VAL A 329 -4.46 17.35 4.06
N LEU A 330 -3.39 16.68 3.65
CA LEU A 330 -2.36 16.16 4.56
C LEU A 330 -1.34 17.26 4.91
N PRO A 331 -1.08 17.50 6.21
CA PRO A 331 -0.09 18.48 6.64
C PRO A 331 1.34 17.93 6.49
N HIS A 332 2.27 18.81 6.18
CA HIS A 332 3.70 18.59 6.40
C HIS A 332 4.21 19.56 7.46
N TYR A 333 5.21 19.13 8.21
CA TYR A 333 5.69 19.85 9.38
C TYR A 333 7.17 20.17 9.24
N ARG A 334 7.54 21.39 9.64
CA ARG A 334 8.93 21.78 9.86
C ARG A 334 9.42 21.34 11.25
N ALA A 335 10.73 21.29 11.42
CA ALA A 335 11.40 20.69 12.58
C ALA A 335 10.93 21.21 13.95
N ASN A 336 10.51 22.48 14.06
CA ASN A 336 10.07 23.11 15.31
C ASN A 336 8.70 22.63 15.80
N VAL A 337 7.83 22.15 14.90
CA VAL A 337 6.49 21.65 15.23
C VAL A 337 6.32 20.17 14.92
N TRP A 338 7.23 19.54 14.21
CA TRP A 338 7.16 18.11 13.94
C TRP A 338 7.30 17.30 15.24
N THR A 339 6.46 16.28 15.39
CA THR A 339 6.62 15.22 16.39
C THR A 339 6.30 13.88 15.72
N PHE A 340 6.79 12.77 16.27
CA PHE A 340 6.48 11.45 15.73
C PHE A 340 4.96 11.21 15.63
N ALA A 341 4.17 11.65 16.61
CA ALA A 341 2.71 11.49 16.57
C ALA A 341 2.06 12.31 15.44
N ARG A 342 2.53 13.55 15.21
CA ARG A 342 2.11 14.43 14.10
C ARG A 342 2.46 13.81 12.75
N GLY A 343 3.69 13.33 12.60
CA GLY A 343 4.14 12.60 11.42
C GLY A 343 3.30 11.35 11.15
N ALA A 344 3.13 10.48 12.15
CA ALA A 344 2.34 9.25 12.00
C ALA A 344 0.86 9.50 11.65
N ALA A 345 0.28 10.63 12.08
CA ALA A 345 -1.08 11.03 11.71
C ALA A 345 -1.19 11.62 10.30
N ALA A 346 -0.10 12.13 9.71
CA ALA A 346 -0.07 12.81 8.41
C ALA A 346 -0.07 11.83 7.24
N THR A 347 -0.97 10.85 7.30
CA THR A 347 -1.21 9.87 6.25
C THR A 347 -2.70 9.57 6.22
N MET A 348 -3.17 8.81 5.23
CA MET A 348 -4.59 8.56 5.09
C MET A 348 -4.94 7.13 4.69
N ASP A 349 -6.08 6.68 5.20
CA ASP A 349 -6.70 5.43 4.78
C ASP A 349 -7.52 5.66 3.51
N ARG A 350 -7.56 4.65 2.63
CA ARG A 350 -8.33 4.68 1.39
C ARG A 350 -9.05 3.37 1.13
N ASP A 351 -10.19 3.44 0.46
CA ASP A 351 -10.85 2.25 -0.09
C ASP A 351 -10.15 1.74 -1.37
N PHE A 352 -8.86 1.42 -1.25
CA PHE A 352 -8.00 1.09 -2.39
C PHE A 352 -8.48 -0.20 -3.09
N LEU A 353 -9.02 -0.04 -4.31
CA LEU A 353 -9.61 -1.13 -5.10
C LEU A 353 -10.71 -1.92 -4.35
N GLY A 354 -11.37 -1.31 -3.36
CA GLY A 354 -12.45 -1.96 -2.62
C GLY A 354 -12.03 -3.27 -1.96
N TRP A 355 -12.78 -4.34 -2.23
CA TRP A 355 -12.52 -5.66 -1.68
C TRP A 355 -11.22 -6.29 -2.20
N HIS A 356 -10.74 -5.92 -3.40
CA HIS A 356 -9.47 -6.42 -3.91
C HIS A 356 -8.31 -5.98 -3.01
N GLY A 357 -8.24 -4.71 -2.61
CA GLY A 357 -7.19 -4.22 -1.72
C GLY A 357 -7.24 -4.88 -0.33
N ARG A 358 -8.45 -5.08 0.22
CA ARG A 358 -8.61 -5.80 1.49
C ARG A 358 -8.15 -7.26 1.41
N PHE A 359 -8.44 -7.94 0.31
CA PHE A 359 -8.16 -9.36 0.17
C PHE A 359 -6.70 -9.63 -0.24
N PHE A 360 -6.24 -9.02 -1.33
CA PHE A 360 -4.93 -9.27 -1.93
C PHE A 360 -3.82 -8.46 -1.26
N LEU A 361 -4.09 -7.21 -0.85
CA LEU A 361 -3.07 -6.29 -0.32
C LEU A 361 -3.11 -6.18 1.20
N HIS A 362 -3.78 -7.13 1.86
CA HIS A 362 -3.88 -7.25 3.32
C HIS A 362 -4.43 -6.02 4.03
N GLY A 363 -5.17 -5.17 3.31
CA GLY A 363 -5.73 -3.93 3.84
C GLY A 363 -4.69 -2.86 4.16
N ILE A 364 -3.46 -2.94 3.62
CA ILE A 364 -2.40 -1.96 3.91
C ILE A 364 -2.87 -0.53 3.65
N SER A 365 -3.62 -0.30 2.57
CA SER A 365 -4.18 1.02 2.26
C SER A 365 -5.45 1.37 3.04
N HIS A 366 -6.16 0.37 3.54
CA HIS A 366 -7.40 0.57 4.30
C HIS A 366 -7.14 0.95 5.75
N TYR A 367 -5.94 0.62 6.27
CA TYR A 367 -5.55 0.74 7.68
C TYR A 367 -4.13 1.32 7.82
N HIS A 368 -3.74 2.17 6.87
CA HIS A 368 -2.40 2.72 6.76
C HIS A 368 -2.07 3.72 7.88
N VAL A 369 -3.05 4.48 8.37
CA VAL A 369 -2.88 5.34 9.55
C VAL A 369 -2.47 4.50 10.76
N ALA A 370 -3.15 3.37 11.00
CA ALA A 370 -2.80 2.45 12.07
C ALA A 370 -1.39 1.86 11.90
N HIS A 371 -1.03 1.56 10.65
CA HIS A 371 0.29 1.08 10.28
C HIS A 371 1.40 2.12 10.60
N HIS A 372 1.19 3.41 10.35
CA HIS A 372 2.17 4.44 10.70
C HIS A 372 2.39 4.61 12.20
N PHE A 373 1.30 4.59 12.98
CA PHE A 373 1.43 4.65 14.45
C PHE A 373 2.08 3.41 15.02
N PHE A 374 1.74 2.24 14.48
CA PHE A 374 2.12 0.94 15.05
C PHE A 374 2.61 -0.03 13.97
N PRO A 375 3.77 0.22 13.33
CA PRO A 375 4.25 -0.64 12.23
C PRO A 375 4.55 -2.08 12.68
N LYS A 376 4.79 -2.29 13.99
CA LYS A 376 4.99 -3.62 14.59
C LYS A 376 3.69 -4.37 14.89
N MET A 377 2.53 -3.71 14.79
CA MET A 377 1.24 -4.36 14.94
C MET A 377 1.02 -5.29 13.74
N PRO A 378 0.56 -6.53 13.93
CA PRO A 378 0.31 -7.40 12.80
C PRO A 378 -0.84 -6.87 11.93
N PHE A 379 -0.64 -6.78 10.62
CA PHE A 379 -1.62 -6.29 9.64
C PHE A 379 -3.05 -6.86 9.81
N TYR A 380 -3.21 -8.12 10.22
CA TYR A 380 -4.53 -8.75 10.38
C TYR A 380 -5.34 -8.23 11.57
N ASN A 381 -4.76 -7.35 12.39
CA ASN A 381 -5.46 -6.60 13.44
C ASN A 381 -5.71 -5.12 13.04
N GLY A 382 -5.24 -4.69 11.86
CA GLY A 382 -5.34 -3.32 11.38
C GLY A 382 -6.77 -2.77 11.38
N ALA A 383 -7.73 -3.55 10.88
CA ALA A 383 -9.14 -3.14 10.88
C ALA A 383 -9.67 -2.79 12.28
N ALA A 384 -9.39 -3.64 13.28
CA ALA A 384 -9.85 -3.40 14.65
C ALA A 384 -9.12 -2.21 15.29
N ALA A 385 -7.81 -2.07 15.04
CA ALA A 385 -7.03 -0.95 15.55
C ALA A 385 -7.46 0.39 14.95
N THR A 386 -7.79 0.41 13.65
CA THR A 386 -8.28 1.60 12.95
C THR A 386 -9.57 2.12 13.57
N GLU A 387 -10.50 1.27 14.02
CA GLU A 387 -11.74 1.75 14.67
C GLU A 387 -11.47 2.48 16.00
N HIS A 388 -10.50 1.99 16.79
CA HIS A 388 -10.06 2.68 18.01
C HIS A 388 -9.33 3.99 17.68
N LEU A 389 -8.47 3.98 16.67
CA LEU A 389 -7.74 5.16 16.24
C LEU A 389 -8.66 6.22 15.67
N LYS A 390 -9.63 5.88 14.81
CA LYS A 390 -10.65 6.82 14.32
C LYS A 390 -11.35 7.56 15.46
N ALA A 391 -11.80 6.82 16.46
CA ALA A 391 -12.50 7.38 17.61
C ALA A 391 -11.61 8.32 18.43
N PHE A 392 -10.31 8.01 18.54
CA PHE A 392 -9.34 8.82 19.26
C PHE A 392 -8.88 10.06 18.47
N LEU A 393 -8.62 9.89 17.18
CA LEU A 393 -8.02 10.91 16.31
C LEU A 393 -9.00 11.99 15.88
N GLY A 394 -10.30 11.68 15.79
CA GLY A 394 -11.33 12.65 15.41
C GLY A 394 -11.02 13.33 14.07
N GLU A 395 -10.93 14.65 14.07
CA GLU A 395 -10.65 15.47 12.87
C GLU A 395 -9.24 15.28 12.26
N HIS A 396 -8.34 14.62 13.00
CA HIS A 396 -6.99 14.29 12.55
C HIS A 396 -6.88 12.90 11.92
N TYR A 397 -7.98 12.15 11.83
CA TYR A 397 -8.04 10.94 11.02
C TYR A 397 -8.42 11.28 9.59
N PHE A 398 -7.52 11.01 8.65
CA PHE A 398 -7.74 11.25 7.23
C PHE A 398 -8.19 9.98 6.49
N TYR A 399 -9.26 10.11 5.72
CA TYR A 399 -9.81 9.03 4.91
C TYR A 399 -10.33 9.54 3.57
N SER A 400 -10.19 8.75 2.51
CA SER A 400 -10.82 9.01 1.23
C SER A 400 -11.38 7.75 0.57
N ASP A 401 -12.63 7.80 0.14
CA ASP A 401 -13.29 6.77 -0.66
C ASP A 401 -13.18 7.02 -2.18
N LYS A 402 -12.45 8.06 -2.60
CA LYS A 402 -12.26 8.36 -4.02
C LYS A 402 -11.65 7.15 -4.75
N PRO A 403 -12.17 6.78 -5.94
CA PRO A 403 -11.59 5.71 -6.74
C PRO A 403 -10.10 5.93 -7.00
N VAL A 404 -9.28 4.90 -6.82
CA VAL A 404 -7.82 5.02 -6.75
C VAL A 404 -7.19 5.75 -7.94
N PHE A 405 -7.63 5.47 -9.17
CA PHE A 405 -7.08 6.12 -10.36
C PHE A 405 -7.52 7.58 -10.49
N ARG A 406 -8.71 7.91 -9.98
CA ARG A 406 -9.18 9.31 -9.89
C ARG A 406 -8.41 10.06 -8.82
N ALA A 407 -8.20 9.47 -7.66
CA ALA A 407 -7.37 10.03 -6.59
C ALA A 407 -5.94 10.27 -7.08
N LEU A 408 -5.35 9.33 -7.83
CA LEU A 408 -4.03 9.51 -8.43
C LEU A 408 -3.99 10.74 -9.35
N TRP A 409 -4.98 10.87 -10.24
CA TRP A 409 -5.05 12.02 -11.15
C TRP A 409 -5.23 13.34 -10.40
N ASP A 410 -6.18 13.40 -9.46
CA ASP A 410 -6.44 14.59 -8.67
C ASP A 410 -5.17 14.99 -7.89
N ASN A 411 -4.60 14.06 -7.11
CA ASN A 411 -3.46 14.37 -6.24
C ASN A 411 -2.21 14.75 -7.06
N TYR A 412 -1.99 14.15 -8.22
CA TYR A 412 -0.89 14.55 -9.11
C TYR A 412 -1.03 15.99 -9.62
N ASN A 413 -2.24 16.55 -9.70
CA ASN A 413 -2.48 17.93 -10.13
C ASN A 413 -2.63 18.91 -8.95
N GLU A 414 -3.17 18.46 -7.82
CA GLU A 414 -3.38 19.28 -6.62
C GLU A 414 -2.12 19.39 -5.75
N CYS A 415 -1.22 18.39 -5.79
CA CYS A 415 -0.02 18.35 -4.96
C CYS A 415 1.24 18.75 -5.72
N GLN A 416 1.39 20.04 -6.06
CA GLN A 416 2.55 20.53 -6.82
C GLN A 416 3.71 20.90 -5.88
N PHE A 417 3.49 21.84 -4.97
CA PHE A 417 4.55 22.38 -4.12
C PHE A 417 4.00 22.82 -2.75
N VAL A 418 4.89 23.19 -1.83
CA VAL A 418 4.56 23.81 -0.54
C VAL A 418 5.28 25.15 -0.38
N GLU A 419 4.77 26.04 0.46
CA GLU A 419 5.41 27.34 0.71
C GLU A 419 6.76 27.20 1.42
N ASP A 420 7.70 28.11 1.14
CA ASP A 420 9.01 28.16 1.80
C ASP A 420 8.92 28.57 3.29
N THR A 421 7.79 29.16 3.71
CA THR A 421 7.56 29.66 5.07
C THR A 421 6.36 29.00 5.74
N GLY A 422 6.23 29.18 7.06
CA GLY A 422 5.18 28.58 7.91
C GLY A 422 5.64 27.32 8.67
N ASP A 423 5.09 27.03 9.84
CA ASP A 423 5.54 25.84 10.59
C ASP A 423 4.85 24.56 10.09
N ILE A 424 3.62 24.70 9.61
CA ILE A 424 2.78 23.65 9.04
C ILE A 424 2.45 24.08 7.62
N VAL A 425 2.76 23.22 6.65
CA VAL A 425 2.55 23.54 5.23
C VAL A 425 1.67 22.49 4.57
N PHE A 426 0.88 22.95 3.61
CA PHE A 426 -0.01 22.13 2.78
C PHE A 426 0.37 22.30 1.32
N TYR A 427 0.04 21.29 0.53
CA TYR A 427 0.23 21.36 -0.90
C TYR A 427 -0.57 22.50 -1.54
N ARG A 428 0.07 23.12 -2.52
CA ARG A 428 -0.47 24.09 -3.46
C ARG A 428 -0.63 23.41 -4.82
N ASN A 429 -1.75 23.67 -5.48
CA ASN A 429 -2.04 23.16 -6.81
C ASN A 429 -1.41 24.03 -7.91
N ARG A 430 -1.73 23.71 -9.17
CA ARG A 430 -1.24 24.46 -10.34
C ARG A 430 -1.71 25.91 -10.43
N GLU A 431 -2.64 26.33 -9.57
CA GLU A 431 -3.11 27.72 -9.47
C GLU A 431 -2.54 28.41 -8.22
N GLY A 432 -1.63 27.75 -7.48
CA GLY A 432 -1.11 28.26 -6.22
C GLY A 432 -2.12 28.25 -5.07
N LYS A 433 -3.20 27.48 -5.18
CA LYS A 433 -4.23 27.37 -4.15
C LYS A 433 -4.01 26.12 -3.31
N SER A 434 -4.26 26.22 -2.02
CA SER A 434 -4.28 25.08 -1.10
C SER A 434 -5.73 24.69 -0.81
N VAL A 435 -5.96 23.41 -0.51
CA VAL A 435 -7.27 22.93 -0.04
C VAL A 435 -7.44 23.20 1.46
N ARG A 436 -6.33 23.28 2.19
CA ARG A 436 -6.30 23.50 3.64
C ARG A 436 -5.14 24.43 3.99
N GLU A 437 -5.36 25.26 5.00
CA GLU A 437 -4.36 26.19 5.55
C GLU A 437 -4.23 25.98 7.07
N PRO A 438 -3.09 26.29 7.68
CA PRO A 438 -2.96 26.38 9.14
C PRO A 438 -3.86 27.49 9.73
N ALA A 439 -4.25 27.32 11.00
CA ALA A 439 -5.08 28.28 11.75
C ALA A 439 -4.38 29.57 12.17
#